data_AF-A0A9W8TIS4-F1
#
_entry.id   AF-A0A9W8TIS4-F1
#
_cell.length_a   1.000
_cell.length_b   1.000
_cell.length_c   1.000
_cell.angle_alpha   90.00
_cell.angle_beta   90.00
_cell.angle_gamma   90.00
#
_symmetry.space_group_name_H-M   'P 1'
#
loop_
_entity.id
_entity.type
_entity.pdbx_description
1 polymer ?
#
loop_
_entity_poly.entity_id
_entity_poly.type
_entity_poly.pdbx_seq_one_letter_code
_entity_poly.pdbx_strand_id
1 'polypeptide(L)'
;MSSVTEHATNISATVKEHFKGTLNDFYTHMNRLMYWSLCSKDDAPTSGMLMPGSIVETNNFQQVIKLFNDCGKLKNKNTRLAIECQICMCKNLAIINHHIDKPNNEEHERYVVLPRCGHAFGSSCLQQWIDTQADGRARCPTCRTPIDCEAGHALDLPTFHCRGGEKKQRSAIGEIRALLKGQCIECQEERQTARRQPRGLPQQYIAEWVEDPEYGMWWVFPRTGDNTVFQPVRRRGPAGGASRGNQRFSIMETAFFL
;
A
#
# COMPACT_ATOMS: atom_id res chain seq x y z
N MET A 1 41.08 -2.25 34.13
CA MET A 1 40.01 -1.31 34.54
C MET A 1 38.94 -1.07 33.46
N SER A 2 39.12 -1.52 32.21
CA SER A 2 38.16 -1.28 31.11
C SER A 2 36.88 -2.14 31.15
N SER A 3 36.87 -3.25 31.90
CA SER A 3 35.74 -4.22 31.94
C SER A 3 34.53 -3.75 32.75
N VAL A 4 34.73 -2.89 33.76
CA VAL A 4 33.63 -2.46 34.66
C VAL A 4 32.77 -1.36 34.03
N THR A 5 33.38 -0.45 33.25
CA THR A 5 32.68 0.63 32.55
C THR A 5 31.78 0.11 31.43
N GLU A 6 32.19 -0.94 30.72
CA GLU A 6 31.42 -1.53 29.62
C GLU A 6 30.17 -2.29 30.14
N HIS A 7 30.27 -2.88 31.33
CA HIS A 7 29.15 -3.55 31.98
C HIS A 7 28.06 -2.57 32.45
N ALA A 8 28.46 -1.40 32.98
CA ALA A 8 27.53 -0.37 33.43
C ALA A 8 26.72 0.26 32.28
N THR A 9 27.33 0.46 31.11
CA THR A 9 26.63 0.98 29.92
C THR A 9 25.58 0.02 29.39
N ASN A 10 25.85 -1.29 29.39
CA ASN A 10 24.89 -2.31 28.92
C ASN A 10 23.67 -2.44 29.85
N ILE A 11 23.87 -2.33 31.16
CA ILE A 11 22.75 -2.35 32.13
C ILE A 11 21.85 -1.12 31.94
N SER A 12 22.44 0.06 31.73
CA SER A 12 21.67 1.30 31.52
C SER A 12 20.79 1.25 30.26
N ALA A 13 21.31 0.70 29.16
CA ALA A 13 20.54 0.54 27.91
C ALA A 13 19.38 -0.44 28.09
N THR A 14 19.62 -1.58 28.75
CA THR A 14 18.62 -2.62 28.97
C THR A 14 17.47 -2.14 29.87
N VAL A 15 17.78 -1.38 30.93
CA VAL A 15 16.76 -0.82 31.84
C VAL A 15 15.91 0.25 31.14
N LYS A 16 16.51 1.08 30.28
CA LYS A 16 15.77 2.09 29.50
C LYS A 16 14.77 1.46 28.53
N GLU A 17 15.16 0.39 27.83
CA GLU A 17 14.26 -0.29 26.90
C GLU A 17 13.12 -1.02 27.62
N HIS A 18 13.40 -1.64 28.77
CA HIS A 18 12.35 -2.30 29.55
C HIS A 18 11.34 -1.28 30.14
N PHE A 19 11.78 -0.07 30.51
CA PHE A 19 10.91 0.98 31.04
C PHE A 19 10.01 1.63 29.97
N LYS A 20 10.49 1.73 28.72
CA LYS A 20 9.68 2.26 27.61
C LYS A 20 8.49 1.36 27.27
N GLY A 21 8.70 0.04 27.29
CA GLY A 21 7.63 -0.93 27.03
C GLY A 21 6.50 -0.86 28.06
N THR A 22 6.83 -0.87 29.35
CA THR A 22 5.83 -0.81 30.43
C THR A 22 5.08 0.52 30.50
N LEU A 23 5.71 1.65 30.17
CA LEU A 23 5.02 2.93 30.13
C LEU A 23 4.02 3.02 28.98
N ASN A 24 4.32 2.45 27.81
CA ASN A 24 3.39 2.44 26.68
C ASN A 24 2.15 1.58 26.96
N ASP A 25 2.34 0.41 27.58
CA ASP A 25 1.24 -0.46 28.01
C ASP A 25 0.37 0.22 29.09
N PHE A 26 1.00 0.93 30.02
CA PHE A 26 0.30 1.68 31.07
C PHE A 26 -0.52 2.85 30.51
N TYR A 27 0.05 3.64 29.58
CA TYR A 27 -0.68 4.73 28.91
C TYR A 27 -1.87 4.23 28.10
N THR A 28 -1.70 3.10 27.40
CA THR A 28 -2.79 2.48 26.64
C THR A 28 -3.92 2.00 27.56
N HIS A 29 -3.58 1.46 28.73
CA HIS A 29 -4.57 1.01 29.72
C HIS A 29 -5.28 2.17 30.44
N MET A 30 -4.54 3.21 30.84
CA MET A 30 -5.10 4.38 31.52
C MET A 30 -6.01 5.21 30.60
N ASN A 31 -5.66 5.35 29.31
CA ASN A 31 -6.54 5.99 28.34
C ASN A 31 -7.86 5.22 28.17
N ARG A 32 -7.83 3.88 28.26
CA ARG A 32 -9.02 3.03 28.19
C ARG A 32 -9.99 3.26 29.35
N LEU A 33 -9.48 3.45 30.57
CA LEU A 33 -10.30 3.68 31.76
C LEU A 33 -10.86 5.11 31.84
N MET A 34 -10.07 6.10 31.42
CA MET A 34 -10.49 7.51 31.48
C MET A 34 -11.52 7.88 30.41
N TYR A 35 -11.40 7.34 29.19
CA TYR A 35 -12.32 7.68 28.09
C TYR A 35 -13.68 6.97 28.16
N TRP A 36 -13.74 5.75 28.71
CA TRP A 36 -15.02 5.04 28.88
C TRP A 36 -15.99 5.79 29.81
N SER A 37 -15.45 6.57 30.76
CA SER A 37 -16.24 7.42 31.67
C SER A 37 -16.86 8.65 30.98
N LEU A 38 -16.30 9.10 29.85
CA LEU A 38 -16.70 10.35 29.18
C LEU A 38 -17.64 10.17 27.99
N CYS A 39 -17.68 9.00 27.35
CA CYS A 39 -18.53 8.75 26.17
C CYS A 39 -19.91 8.15 26.50
N SER A 40 -20.28 8.04 27.78
CA SER A 40 -21.47 7.28 28.22
C SER A 40 -22.72 8.12 28.48
N LYS A 41 -22.85 9.32 27.90
CA LYS A 41 -24.01 10.20 28.15
C LYS A 41 -24.83 10.44 26.89
N ASP A 42 -26.00 9.81 26.93
CA ASP A 42 -27.31 10.30 26.49
C ASP A 42 -27.52 10.56 24.99
N ASP A 43 -28.25 9.64 24.36
CA ASP A 43 -29.43 9.95 23.53
C ASP A 43 -30.11 8.65 23.09
N ALA A 44 -31.18 8.25 23.79
CA ALA A 44 -32.04 7.14 23.39
C ALA A 44 -33.01 7.62 22.28
N PRO A 45 -32.95 7.11 21.04
CA PRO A 45 -33.88 7.51 20.01
C PRO A 45 -35.23 6.80 20.20
N THR A 46 -36.29 7.59 20.22
CA THR A 46 -37.67 7.16 20.37
C THR A 46 -38.16 6.42 19.12
N SER A 47 -38.40 5.13 19.29
CA SER A 47 -39.56 4.35 18.79
C SER A 47 -39.88 4.36 17.29
N GLY A 48 -39.30 3.37 16.61
CA GLY A 48 -39.89 2.63 15.51
C GLY A 48 -39.12 1.32 15.40
N MET A 49 -39.70 0.19 15.84
CA MET A 49 -39.04 -1.12 15.95
C MET A 49 -38.56 -1.66 14.59
N LEU A 50 -37.44 -1.15 14.10
CA LEU A 50 -36.63 -1.86 13.11
C LEU A 50 -35.97 -3.03 13.83
N MET A 51 -36.14 -4.24 13.29
CA MET A 51 -35.47 -5.44 13.78
C MET A 51 -33.98 -5.12 13.98
N PRO A 52 -33.37 -5.51 15.13
CA PRO A 52 -32.01 -5.13 15.44
C PRO A 52 -31.10 -5.61 14.32
N GLY A 53 -30.59 -4.63 13.58
CA GLY A 53 -29.56 -4.86 12.60
C GLY A 53 -28.35 -5.50 13.25
N SER A 54 -27.59 -6.28 12.50
CA SER A 54 -26.27 -6.71 12.97
C SER A 54 -25.37 -5.49 13.14
N ILE A 55 -24.79 -5.33 14.32
CA ILE A 55 -23.73 -4.34 14.59
C ILE A 55 -22.40 -5.04 14.33
N VAL A 56 -21.52 -4.39 13.58
CA VAL A 56 -20.19 -4.89 13.25
C VAL A 56 -19.14 -3.96 13.82
N GLU A 57 -18.32 -4.50 14.72
CA GLU A 57 -17.34 -3.74 15.51
C GLU A 57 -15.88 -4.14 15.22
N THR A 58 -15.67 -5.11 14.32
CA THR A 58 -14.31 -5.62 14.03
C THR A 58 -13.52 -4.68 13.14
N ASN A 59 -12.27 -4.41 13.51
CA ASN A 59 -11.31 -3.68 12.67
C ASN A 59 -10.58 -4.57 11.65
N ASN A 60 -10.90 -5.87 11.57
CA ASN A 60 -10.35 -6.78 10.58
C ASN A 60 -11.12 -6.66 9.26
N PHE A 61 -10.58 -5.91 8.31
CA PHE A 61 -11.22 -5.63 7.04
C PHE A 61 -11.35 -6.85 6.13
N GLN A 62 -10.63 -7.95 6.37
CA GLN A 62 -10.91 -9.20 5.66
C GLN A 62 -12.30 -9.74 6.02
N GLN A 63 -12.82 -9.44 7.21
CA GLN A 63 -14.19 -9.77 7.61
C GLN A 63 -15.16 -8.69 7.13
N VAL A 64 -14.83 -7.41 7.32
CA VAL A 64 -15.69 -6.29 6.93
C VAL A 64 -16.01 -6.32 5.44
N ILE A 65 -15.05 -6.59 4.55
CA ILE A 65 -15.28 -6.64 3.10
C ILE A 65 -16.26 -7.74 2.67
N LYS A 66 -16.45 -8.80 3.48
CA LYS A 66 -17.40 -9.89 3.19
C LYS A 66 -18.85 -9.43 3.31
N LEU A 67 -19.08 -8.33 4.05
CA LEU A 67 -20.39 -7.67 4.19
C LEU A 67 -20.78 -6.88 2.94
N PHE A 68 -19.83 -6.61 2.05
CA PHE A 68 -20.05 -5.89 0.80
C PHE A 68 -20.15 -6.88 -0.37
N ASN A 69 -20.99 -6.56 -1.36
CA ASN A 69 -21.01 -7.27 -2.64
C ASN A 69 -19.90 -6.76 -3.58
N ASP A 70 -19.77 -7.35 -4.76
CA ASP A 70 -18.69 -7.02 -5.71
C ASP A 70 -18.71 -5.57 -6.18
N CYS A 71 -19.90 -4.97 -6.22
CA CYS A 71 -20.11 -3.56 -6.54
C CYS A 71 -19.77 -2.59 -5.40
N GLY A 72 -19.34 -3.09 -4.23
CA GLY A 72 -18.99 -2.29 -3.05
C GLY A 72 -20.20 -1.82 -2.22
N LYS A 73 -21.39 -2.40 -2.42
CA LYS A 73 -22.59 -2.10 -1.62
C LYS A 73 -22.74 -3.08 -0.47
N LEU A 74 -23.24 -2.63 0.67
CA LEU A 74 -23.58 -3.52 1.79
C LEU A 74 -24.64 -4.53 1.36
N LYS A 75 -24.43 -5.81 1.68
CA LYS A 75 -25.36 -6.91 1.39
C LYS A 75 -26.65 -6.77 2.22
N ASN A 76 -26.52 -6.35 3.48
CA ASN A 76 -27.64 -6.12 4.37
C ASN A 76 -27.75 -4.61 4.66
N LYS A 77 -28.89 -4.01 4.28
CA LYS A 77 -29.16 -2.58 4.48
C LYS A 77 -29.38 -2.19 5.95
N ASN A 78 -29.63 -3.17 6.81
CA ASN A 78 -29.83 -2.95 8.24
C ASN A 78 -28.55 -3.14 9.05
N THR A 79 -27.41 -3.48 8.44
CA THR A 79 -26.14 -3.64 9.17
C THR A 79 -25.56 -2.28 9.56
N ARG A 80 -25.27 -2.09 10.85
CA ARG A 80 -24.57 -0.91 11.37
C ARG A 80 -23.08 -1.21 11.49
N LEU A 81 -22.24 -0.29 11.02
CA LEU A 81 -20.78 -0.43 11.10
C LEU A 81 -20.29 0.51 12.21
N ALA A 82 -19.96 -0.06 13.38
CA ALA A 82 -19.48 0.66 14.56
C ALA A 82 -18.02 0.23 14.84
N ILE A 83 -17.16 0.43 13.85
CA ILE A 83 -15.78 -0.04 13.91
C ILE A 83 -14.92 1.05 14.54
N GLU A 84 -14.54 0.86 15.79
CA GLU A 84 -13.70 1.82 16.51
C GLU A 84 -12.23 1.71 16.11
N CYS A 85 -11.53 2.84 16.10
CA CYS A 85 -10.08 2.87 15.97
C CYS A 85 -9.44 2.19 17.19
N GLN A 86 -8.81 1.04 16.99
CA GLN A 86 -8.20 0.25 18.08
C GLN A 86 -6.92 0.87 18.69
N ILE A 87 -6.48 2.04 18.22
CA ILE A 87 -5.37 2.79 18.83
C ILE A 87 -5.90 3.81 19.83
N CYS A 88 -6.79 4.71 19.40
CA CYS A 88 -7.32 5.77 20.26
C CYS A 88 -8.57 5.37 21.03
N MET A 89 -9.38 4.44 20.50
CA MET A 89 -10.70 4.05 21.02
C MET A 89 -11.70 5.22 21.17
N CYS A 90 -11.43 6.37 20.54
CA CYS A 90 -12.27 7.57 20.67
C CYS A 90 -13.22 7.79 19.49
N LYS A 91 -12.86 7.29 18.30
CA LYS A 91 -13.58 7.55 17.05
C LYS A 91 -13.83 6.27 16.28
N ASN A 92 -14.96 6.23 15.59
CA ASN A 92 -15.26 5.22 14.59
C ASN A 92 -14.47 5.48 13.31
N LEU A 93 -14.13 4.43 12.58
CA LEU A 93 -13.55 4.55 11.25
C LEU A 93 -14.62 5.05 10.29
N ALA A 94 -14.25 5.92 9.34
CA ALA A 94 -15.14 6.53 8.36
C ALA A 94 -15.63 5.56 7.26
N ILE A 95 -16.14 4.40 7.66
CA ILE A 95 -16.87 3.42 6.86
C ILE A 95 -18.23 3.21 7.51
N ILE A 96 -19.31 3.60 6.83
CA ILE A 96 -20.63 3.68 7.44
C ILE A 96 -21.70 3.03 6.57
N ASN A 97 -22.82 2.69 7.17
CA ASN A 97 -24.02 2.42 6.40
C ASN A 97 -24.80 3.71 6.18
N HIS A 98 -24.68 4.30 4.98
CA HIS A 98 -25.37 5.54 4.61
C HIS A 98 -26.91 5.50 4.72
N HIS A 99 -27.52 4.31 4.86
CA HIS A 99 -28.95 4.17 5.09
C HIS A 99 -29.37 4.38 6.56
N ILE A 100 -28.45 4.15 7.50
CA ILE A 100 -28.71 4.18 8.95
C ILE A 100 -28.00 5.37 9.58
N ASP A 101 -26.73 5.54 9.24
CA ASP A 101 -25.84 6.52 9.86
C ASP A 101 -25.51 7.67 8.88
N LYS A 102 -25.29 8.87 9.45
CA LYS A 102 -24.79 10.03 8.71
C LYS A 102 -23.32 10.23 9.03
N PRO A 103 -22.46 10.54 8.04
CA PRO A 103 -21.05 10.76 8.30
C PRO A 103 -20.85 12.05 9.12
N ASN A 104 -20.30 11.92 10.33
CA ASN A 104 -19.91 13.02 11.20
C ASN A 104 -18.38 13.00 11.39
N ASN A 105 -17.67 14.12 11.19
CA ASN A 105 -16.21 14.17 11.37
C ASN A 105 -15.77 14.17 12.85
N GLU A 106 -16.69 14.49 13.76
CA GLU A 106 -16.44 14.43 15.20
C GLU A 106 -16.38 12.97 15.65
N GLU A 107 -17.34 12.17 15.19
CA GLU A 107 -17.46 10.74 15.52
C GLU A 107 -16.63 9.82 14.62
N HIS A 108 -16.39 10.21 13.35
CA HIS A 108 -15.74 9.38 12.35
C HIS A 108 -14.41 9.98 11.88
N GLU A 109 -13.36 9.16 11.92
CA GLU A 109 -12.03 9.51 11.42
C GLU A 109 -11.71 8.83 10.08
N ARG A 110 -10.92 9.51 9.25
CA ARG A 110 -10.28 8.85 8.10
C ARG A 110 -9.47 7.66 8.58
N TYR A 111 -9.40 6.61 7.78
CA TYR A 111 -8.78 5.36 8.20
C TYR A 111 -7.86 4.80 7.13
N VAL A 112 -6.96 3.93 7.57
CA VAL A 112 -6.00 3.21 6.74
C VAL A 112 -6.18 1.73 7.01
N VAL A 113 -6.07 0.90 5.96
CA VAL A 113 -6.11 -0.56 6.07
C VAL A 113 -4.72 -1.12 5.78
N LEU A 114 -4.18 -1.94 6.68
CA LEU A 114 -2.88 -2.57 6.47
C LEU A 114 -2.99 -3.75 5.48
N PRO A 115 -2.24 -3.78 4.36
CA PRO A 115 -2.45 -4.77 3.30
C PRO A 115 -2.18 -6.22 3.74
N ARG A 116 -1.20 -6.45 4.63
CA ARG A 116 -0.76 -7.80 5.00
C ARG A 116 -1.70 -8.50 5.97
N CYS A 117 -2.25 -7.78 6.94
CA CYS A 117 -3.10 -8.36 7.98
C CYS A 117 -4.56 -7.92 7.89
N GLY A 118 -4.86 -6.87 7.14
CA GLY A 118 -6.20 -6.31 6.98
C GLY A 118 -6.75 -5.58 8.18
N HIS A 119 -5.97 -5.32 9.24
CA HIS A 119 -6.42 -4.46 10.32
C HIS A 119 -6.44 -3.00 9.88
N ALA A 120 -7.48 -2.29 10.29
CA ALA A 120 -7.64 -0.87 10.01
C ALA A 120 -7.58 -0.02 11.27
N PHE A 121 -7.13 1.22 11.10
CA PHE A 121 -6.91 2.18 12.15
C PHE A 121 -7.21 3.59 11.66
N GLY A 122 -7.48 4.53 12.57
CA GLY A 122 -7.50 5.95 12.27
C GLY A 122 -6.17 6.37 11.63
N SER A 123 -6.25 7.12 10.55
CA SER A 123 -5.09 7.52 9.74
C SER A 123 -4.07 8.30 10.58
N SER A 124 -4.54 9.23 11.41
CA SER A 124 -3.65 10.01 12.27
C SER A 124 -3.02 9.16 13.39
N CYS A 125 -3.82 8.28 13.99
CA CYS A 125 -3.36 7.38 15.05
C CYS A 125 -2.30 6.40 14.54
N LEU A 126 -2.49 5.84 13.34
CA LEU A 126 -1.52 4.91 12.75
C LEU A 126 -0.22 5.63 12.39
N GLN A 127 -0.28 6.84 11.86
CA GLN A 127 0.92 7.62 11.55
C GLN A 127 1.75 7.87 12.82
N GLN A 128 1.11 8.36 13.89
CA GLN A 128 1.77 8.55 15.18
C GLN A 128 2.35 7.25 15.72
N TRP A 129 1.61 6.14 15.60
CA TRP A 129 2.12 4.82 15.99
C TRP A 129 3.41 4.47 15.24
N ILE A 130 3.44 4.63 13.92
CA ILE A 130 4.64 4.38 13.10
C ILE A 130 5.79 5.28 13.54
N ASP A 131 5.55 6.58 13.75
CA ASP A 131 6.58 7.55 14.13
C ASP A 131 7.21 7.23 15.51
N THR A 132 6.49 6.55 16.41
CA THR A 132 7.02 6.12 17.72
C THR A 132 7.93 4.88 17.64
N GLN A 133 7.93 4.14 16.53
CA GLN A 133 8.73 2.91 16.39
C GLN A 133 10.16 3.27 15.97
N ALA A 134 11.05 3.42 16.95
CA ALA A 134 12.43 3.85 16.76
C ALA A 134 13.32 2.87 15.97
N ASP A 135 12.91 1.61 15.83
CA ASP A 135 13.66 0.57 15.11
C ASP A 135 13.44 0.59 13.59
N GLY A 136 12.59 1.50 13.10
CA GLY A 136 12.22 1.61 11.69
C GLY A 136 11.37 0.44 11.18
N ARG A 137 10.94 -0.49 12.06
CA ARG A 137 10.18 -1.70 11.69
C ARG A 137 8.80 -1.66 12.32
N ALA A 138 7.99 -0.71 11.87
CA ALA A 138 6.65 -0.55 12.39
C ALA A 138 5.80 -1.82 12.16
N ARG A 139 5.09 -2.24 13.21
CA ARG A 139 4.22 -3.42 13.20
C ARG A 139 2.78 -3.03 13.46
N CYS A 140 1.85 -3.81 12.94
CA CYS A 140 0.42 -3.66 13.21
C CYS A 140 0.15 -3.65 14.73
N PRO A 141 -0.54 -2.62 15.27
CA PRO A 141 -0.88 -2.55 16.70
C PRO A 141 -1.66 -3.77 17.22
N THR A 142 -2.52 -4.36 16.39
CA THR A 142 -3.39 -5.48 16.79
C THR A 142 -2.70 -6.84 16.74
N CYS A 143 -2.01 -7.15 15.64
CA CYS A 143 -1.49 -8.50 15.38
C CYS A 143 0.02 -8.58 15.22
N ARG A 144 0.73 -7.46 15.36
CA ARG A 144 2.19 -7.34 15.24
C ARG A 144 2.78 -7.80 13.90
N THR A 145 1.95 -8.04 12.89
CA THR A 145 2.42 -8.27 11.52
C THR A 145 3.18 -7.02 11.04
N PRO A 146 4.37 -7.15 10.44
CA PRO A 146 5.11 -6.00 9.92
C PRO A 146 4.27 -5.20 8.93
N ILE A 147 4.35 -3.87 9.01
CA ILE A 147 3.64 -2.98 8.08
C ILE A 147 4.35 -2.97 6.73
N ASP A 148 5.66 -2.96 6.73
CA ASP A 148 6.50 -3.05 5.53
C ASP A 148 6.33 -4.37 4.76
N CYS A 149 6.73 -4.33 3.49
CA CYS A 149 6.87 -5.53 2.69
C CYS A 149 8.20 -6.23 3.00
N GLU A 150 8.36 -7.49 2.61
CA GLU A 150 9.58 -8.26 2.86
C GLU A 150 10.83 -7.69 2.19
N ALA A 151 10.66 -6.89 1.13
CA ALA A 151 11.74 -6.17 0.46
C ALA A 151 12.13 -4.85 1.15
N GLY A 152 11.45 -4.46 2.24
CA GLY A 152 11.73 -3.23 2.97
C GLY A 152 11.18 -1.96 2.33
N HIS A 153 10.33 -2.06 1.30
CA HIS A 153 9.67 -0.90 0.71
C HIS A 153 8.73 -0.24 1.71
N ALA A 154 8.82 1.09 1.78
CA ALA A 154 7.87 1.91 2.51
C ALA A 154 6.50 1.74 1.84
N LEU A 155 5.46 1.41 2.62
CA LEU A 155 4.13 1.34 2.06
C LEU A 155 3.53 2.75 1.99
N ASP A 156 3.23 3.20 0.77
CA ASP A 156 2.26 4.26 0.58
C ASP A 156 0.87 3.72 0.94
N LEU A 157 0.44 4.03 2.16
CA LEU A 157 -0.81 3.52 2.71
C LEU A 157 -1.98 4.45 2.33
N PRO A 158 -2.92 4.01 1.47
CA PRO A 158 -4.03 4.85 1.07
C PRO A 158 -4.93 5.18 2.25
N THR A 159 -5.31 6.46 2.35
CA THR A 159 -6.23 6.95 3.38
C THR A 159 -7.65 7.01 2.82
N PHE A 160 -8.57 6.33 3.51
CA PHE A 160 -9.97 6.22 3.13
C PHE A 160 -10.86 7.14 3.99
N HIS A 161 -11.95 7.62 3.40
CA HIS A 161 -12.94 8.45 4.09
C HIS A 161 -14.34 8.36 3.47
N CYS A 162 -15.39 8.63 4.25
CA CYS A 162 -16.77 8.63 3.79
C CYS A 162 -17.25 9.96 3.15
N ARG A 163 -16.41 11.01 3.11
CA ARG A 163 -16.75 12.30 2.49
C ARG A 163 -16.95 12.17 0.97
N GLY A 164 -18.20 12.05 0.55
CA GLY A 164 -18.60 11.83 -0.84
C GLY A 164 -19.72 10.80 -1.02
N GLY A 165 -20.24 10.28 0.09
CA GLY A 165 -21.41 9.40 0.10
C GLY A 165 -21.10 7.98 -0.38
N GLU A 166 -22.17 7.24 -0.64
CA GLU A 166 -22.10 5.82 -1.00
C GLU A 166 -21.20 5.55 -2.21
N LYS A 167 -21.19 6.45 -3.22
CA LYS A 167 -20.37 6.28 -4.43
C LYS A 167 -18.87 6.22 -4.11
N LYS A 168 -18.36 7.11 -3.24
CA LYS A 168 -16.95 7.09 -2.86
C LYS A 168 -16.61 5.90 -1.97
N GLN A 169 -17.49 5.54 -1.04
CA GLN A 169 -17.30 4.35 -0.22
C GLN A 169 -17.23 3.09 -1.10
N ARG A 170 -18.07 2.97 -2.13
CA ARG A 170 -18.00 1.86 -3.10
C ARG A 170 -16.65 1.77 -3.80
N SER A 171 -16.07 2.91 -4.22
CA SER A 171 -14.72 2.95 -4.80
C SER A 171 -13.68 2.47 -3.79
N ALA A 172 -13.73 3.02 -2.56
CA ALA A 172 -12.82 2.64 -1.48
C ALA A 172 -12.87 1.14 -1.17
N ILE A 173 -14.05 0.51 -1.17
CA ILE A 173 -14.16 -0.95 -0.98
C ILE A 173 -13.46 -1.72 -2.12
N GLY A 174 -13.54 -1.24 -3.36
CA GLY A 174 -12.81 -1.80 -4.48
C GLY A 174 -11.29 -1.70 -4.30
N GLU A 175 -10.81 -0.53 -3.91
CA GLU A 175 -9.38 -0.27 -3.62
C GLU A 175 -8.87 -1.12 -2.46
N ILE A 176 -9.63 -1.21 -1.37
CA ILE A 176 -9.29 -2.06 -0.21
C ILE A 176 -9.20 -3.54 -0.63
N ARG A 177 -10.12 -4.03 -1.47
CA ARG A 177 -10.03 -5.41 -1.98
C ARG A 177 -8.79 -5.64 -2.83
N ALA A 178 -8.37 -4.65 -3.61
CA ALA A 178 -7.13 -4.74 -4.38
C ALA A 178 -5.91 -4.76 -3.44
N LEU A 179 -5.90 -3.86 -2.45
CA LEU A 179 -4.85 -3.73 -1.44
C LEU A 179 -4.66 -5.03 -0.63
N LEU A 180 -5.76 -5.65 -0.17
CA LEU A 180 -5.74 -6.87 0.64
C LEU A 180 -5.33 -8.14 -0.13
N LYS A 181 -5.15 -8.07 -1.45
CA LYS A 181 -4.54 -9.18 -2.22
C LYS A 181 -3.03 -9.27 -2.01
N GLY A 182 -2.46 -8.41 -1.16
CA GLY A 182 -1.16 -8.64 -0.53
C GLY A 182 0.04 -8.37 -1.44
N GLN A 183 -0.09 -7.43 -2.38
CA GLN A 183 1.03 -7.06 -3.24
C GLN A 183 1.42 -5.61 -2.95
N CYS A 184 2.65 -5.43 -2.46
CA CYS A 184 3.30 -4.13 -2.47
C CYS A 184 3.41 -3.68 -3.94
N ILE A 185 3.06 -2.42 -4.22
CA ILE A 185 3.06 -1.85 -5.58
C ILE A 185 4.45 -1.96 -6.19
N GLU A 186 5.49 -1.56 -5.45
CA GLU A 186 6.89 -1.65 -5.88
C GLU A 186 7.29 -3.10 -6.15
N CYS A 187 6.98 -4.05 -5.26
CA CYS A 187 7.26 -5.47 -5.52
C CYS A 187 6.48 -6.01 -6.72
N GLN A 188 5.30 -5.47 -7.01
CA GLN A 188 4.51 -5.86 -8.17
C GLN A 188 5.15 -5.34 -9.46
N GLU A 189 5.62 -4.09 -9.46
CA GLU A 189 6.33 -3.47 -10.57
C GLU A 189 7.65 -4.19 -10.85
N GLU A 190 8.45 -4.48 -9.83
CA GLU A 190 9.68 -5.27 -9.95
C GLU A 190 9.43 -6.65 -10.56
N ARG A 191 8.37 -7.33 -10.13
CA ARG A 191 7.98 -8.62 -10.72
C ARG A 191 7.54 -8.48 -12.18
N GLN A 192 6.90 -7.37 -12.54
CA GLN A 192 6.50 -7.10 -13.92
C GLN A 192 7.71 -6.76 -14.80
N THR A 193 8.66 -5.95 -14.31
CA THR A 193 9.89 -5.61 -15.05
C THR A 193 10.78 -6.83 -15.21
N ALA A 194 10.95 -7.66 -14.16
CA ALA A 194 11.66 -8.92 -14.24
C ALA A 194 11.02 -9.91 -15.23
N ARG A 195 9.69 -9.90 -15.39
CA ARG A 195 9.00 -10.70 -16.41
C ARG A 195 9.15 -10.17 -17.83
N ARG A 196 9.31 -8.85 -17.99
CA ARG A 196 9.54 -8.20 -19.29
C ARG A 196 10.97 -8.35 -19.78
N GLN A 197 11.93 -8.63 -18.90
CA GLN A 197 13.27 -8.98 -19.34
C GLN A 197 13.18 -10.27 -20.19
N PRO A 198 13.67 -10.24 -21.45
CA PRO A 198 13.64 -11.41 -22.30
C PRO A 198 14.45 -12.53 -21.63
N ARG A 199 13.74 -13.59 -21.20
CA ARG A 199 14.37 -14.82 -20.70
C ARG A 199 15.10 -15.47 -21.88
N GLY A 200 16.36 -15.12 -22.07
CA GLY A 200 17.17 -15.78 -23.09
C GLY A 200 18.14 -14.91 -23.88
N LEU A 201 18.47 -13.68 -23.46
CA LEU A 201 19.77 -13.15 -23.88
C LEU A 201 20.83 -13.77 -22.98
N PRO A 202 21.73 -14.61 -23.52
CA PRO A 202 22.87 -15.11 -22.76
C PRO A 202 23.62 -13.89 -22.19
N GLN A 203 24.05 -13.97 -20.93
CA GLN A 203 24.74 -12.88 -20.21
C GLN A 203 26.01 -12.36 -20.90
N GLN A 204 26.45 -13.07 -21.95
CA GLN A 204 27.53 -12.73 -22.86
C GLN A 204 27.16 -11.68 -23.94
N TYR A 205 25.90 -11.22 -24.03
CA TYR A 205 25.49 -10.10 -24.90
C TYR A 205 24.89 -8.93 -24.11
N ILE A 206 25.48 -8.58 -22.96
CA ILE A 206 25.23 -7.27 -22.36
C ILE A 206 25.85 -6.25 -23.30
N ALA A 207 25.03 -5.63 -24.15
CA ALA A 207 25.45 -4.47 -24.90
C ALA A 207 25.58 -3.31 -23.91
N GLU A 208 26.79 -2.78 -23.76
CA GLU A 208 27.06 -1.65 -22.88
C GLU A 208 26.70 -0.37 -23.62
N TRP A 209 25.89 0.49 -23.00
CA TRP A 209 25.62 1.82 -23.53
C TRP A 209 26.84 2.69 -23.27
N VAL A 210 27.54 3.06 -24.34
CA VAL A 210 28.63 4.04 -24.28
C VAL A 210 28.10 5.34 -24.86
N GLU A 211 28.04 6.39 -24.03
CA GLU A 211 27.76 7.74 -24.49
C GLU A 211 29.03 8.30 -25.13
N ASP A 212 29.01 8.44 -26.46
CA ASP A 212 30.04 9.18 -27.19
C ASP A 212 29.64 10.66 -27.24
N PRO A 213 30.41 11.57 -26.61
CA PRO A 213 30.07 12.99 -26.54
C PRO A 213 30.10 13.70 -27.90
N GLU A 214 30.68 13.10 -28.93
CA GLU A 214 30.82 13.68 -30.27
C GLU A 214 29.75 13.16 -31.25
N TYR A 215 29.18 11.96 -31.00
CA TYR A 215 28.29 11.27 -31.96
C TYR A 215 26.97 10.71 -31.41
N GLY A 216 26.66 10.82 -30.11
CA GLY A 216 25.41 10.31 -29.51
C GLY A 216 25.48 8.85 -29.02
N MET A 217 24.36 8.24 -28.64
CA MET A 217 24.33 6.87 -28.07
C MET A 217 24.55 5.77 -29.12
N TRP A 218 25.49 4.85 -28.86
CA TRP A 218 25.76 3.68 -29.69
C TRP A 218 25.70 2.39 -28.89
N TRP A 219 25.45 1.27 -29.58
CA TRP A 219 25.50 -0.07 -29.02
C TRP A 219 26.92 -0.62 -29.15
N VAL A 220 27.55 -1.02 -28.04
CA VAL A 220 28.81 -1.78 -28.07
C VAL A 220 28.51 -3.23 -27.72
N PHE A 221 28.72 -4.14 -28.67
CA PHE A 221 28.62 -5.58 -28.43
C PHE A 221 30.00 -6.13 -28.07
N PRO A 222 30.14 -6.92 -26.99
CA PRO A 222 31.40 -7.58 -26.68
C PRO A 222 31.80 -8.52 -27.82
N ARG A 223 33.06 -8.44 -28.25
CA ARG A 223 33.68 -9.34 -29.24
C ARG A 223 33.62 -10.78 -28.71
N THR A 224 32.66 -11.57 -29.18
CA THR A 224 32.91 -13.01 -29.33
C THR A 224 33.82 -13.18 -30.55
N GLY A 225 34.84 -14.02 -30.42
CA GLY A 225 36.01 -14.09 -31.29
C GLY A 225 35.80 -14.57 -32.74
N ASP A 226 34.67 -14.27 -33.37
CA ASP A 226 34.44 -14.54 -34.78
C ASP A 226 34.55 -13.25 -35.61
N ASN A 227 35.47 -13.28 -36.58
CA ASN A 227 35.83 -12.21 -37.51
C ASN A 227 34.74 -11.92 -38.56
N THR A 228 33.47 -11.85 -38.16
CA THR A 228 32.41 -11.30 -39.01
C THR A 228 32.42 -9.77 -38.90
N VAL A 229 33.04 -9.14 -39.90
CA VAL A 229 33.00 -7.70 -40.12
C VAL A 229 31.57 -7.31 -40.51
N PHE A 230 30.80 -6.76 -39.58
CA PHE A 230 29.51 -6.15 -39.92
C PHE A 230 29.73 -4.75 -40.48
N GLN A 231 29.20 -4.51 -41.67
CA GLN A 231 29.24 -3.19 -42.29
C GLN A 231 28.29 -2.23 -41.56
N PRO A 232 28.67 -0.96 -41.37
CA PRO A 232 27.79 0.05 -40.80
C PRO A 232 26.57 0.25 -41.69
N VAL A 233 25.38 -0.06 -41.16
CA VAL A 233 24.12 0.29 -41.81
C VAL A 233 23.99 1.81 -41.72
N ARG A 234 24.30 2.51 -42.82
CA ARG A 234 24.07 3.94 -42.95
C ARG A 234 22.57 4.21 -42.80
N ARG A 235 22.16 4.83 -41.70
CA ARG A 235 20.83 5.46 -41.60
C ARG A 235 20.71 6.47 -42.74
N ARG A 236 19.82 6.23 -43.69
CA ARG A 236 19.34 7.29 -44.58
C ARG A 236 18.62 8.31 -43.70
N GLY A 237 19.17 9.52 -43.65
CA GLY A 237 18.52 10.66 -43.02
C GLY A 237 17.14 10.91 -43.67
N PRO A 238 16.22 11.55 -42.93
CA PRO A 238 14.90 11.85 -43.44
C PRO A 238 15.01 12.81 -44.63
N ALA A 239 14.56 12.36 -45.80
CA ALA A 239 14.32 13.25 -46.92
C ALA A 239 13.19 14.20 -46.52
N GLY A 240 13.50 15.48 -46.41
CA GLY A 240 12.49 16.53 -46.33
C GLY A 240 11.63 16.50 -47.58
N GLY A 241 10.32 16.65 -47.43
CA GLY A 241 9.41 16.76 -48.56
C GLY A 241 7.97 16.46 -48.19
N ALA A 242 7.17 17.52 -48.13
CA ALA A 242 5.73 17.47 -47.96
C ALA A 242 5.05 16.64 -49.08
N SER A 243 3.97 15.94 -48.72
CA SER A 243 2.64 16.05 -49.36
C SER A 243 1.80 14.79 -49.13
N ARG A 244 0.49 15.02 -49.09
CA ARG A 244 -0.59 14.07 -48.84
C ARG A 244 -0.60 12.95 -49.88
N GLY A 245 -0.77 11.70 -49.44
CA GLY A 245 -1.00 10.58 -50.36
C GLY A 245 -1.24 9.26 -49.64
N ASN A 246 -2.49 8.85 -49.60
CA ASN A 246 -2.99 7.57 -49.07
C ASN A 246 -2.47 6.41 -49.94
N GLN A 247 -1.63 5.49 -49.42
CA GLN A 247 -1.32 4.24 -50.12
C GLN A 247 -1.14 3.03 -49.20
N ARG A 248 -1.66 1.91 -49.74
CA ARG A 248 -1.74 0.54 -49.22
C ARG A 248 -0.36 -0.07 -48.96
N PHE A 249 -0.28 -0.87 -47.90
CA PHE A 249 0.84 -1.80 -47.67
C PHE A 249 0.84 -2.92 -48.71
N SER A 250 1.95 -3.08 -49.43
CA SER A 250 2.29 -4.29 -50.18
C SER A 250 3.49 -4.94 -49.49
N ILE A 251 3.34 -6.21 -49.16
CA ILE A 251 4.36 -7.05 -48.53
C ILE A 251 5.23 -7.57 -49.68
N MET A 252 6.53 -7.24 -49.70
CA MET A 252 7.49 -7.91 -50.58
C MET A 252 8.29 -8.93 -49.78
N GLU A 253 8.14 -10.20 -50.19
CA GLU A 253 9.01 -11.32 -49.87
C GLU A 253 10.42 -11.07 -50.40
N THR A 254 11.43 -11.29 -49.58
CA THR A 254 12.83 -11.31 -50.00
C THR A 254 13.26 -12.75 -50.24
N ALA A 255 13.61 -13.06 -51.48
CA ALA A 255 14.12 -14.36 -51.89
C ALA A 255 15.58 -14.56 -51.45
N PHE A 256 15.88 -15.78 -50.99
CA PHE A 256 17.23 -16.32 -50.80
C PHE A 256 17.90 -16.58 -52.16
N PHE A 257 19.18 -16.27 -52.28
CA PHE A 257 20.09 -17.05 -53.12
C PHE A 257 21.45 -17.21 -52.41
N LEU A 258 21.98 -18.42 -52.59
CA LEU A 258 23.20 -19.01 -52.05
C LEU A 258 24.48 -18.24 -52.42
#